data_AF-A0A7Z0TIL3-F1
#
_entry.id   AF-A0A7Z0TIL3-F1
#
_cell.length_a   1.000
_cell.length_b   1.000
_cell.length_c   1.000
_cell.angle_alpha   90.00
_cell.angle_beta   90.00
_cell.angle_gamma   90.00
#
_symmetry.space_group_name_H-M   'P 1'
#
loop_
_entity.id
_entity.type
_entity.pdbx_description
1 polymer ?
#
loop_
_entity_poly.entity_id
_entity_poly.type
_entity_poly.pdbx_seq_one_letter_code
_entity_poly.pdbx_strand_id
1 'polypeptide(L)'
;MTATSTAEPVAPGHHQDAPGRRDDVDLLRVVCTAAVVLCHTAAVFVDAGHRSAGVAADSLTRFAVPVFFAMAGWAALVASPVRGERQLLRRVDRIVRPLAVWTVLYVGWRGGAEDALGAVLGSVEPAFHLWYLYVYVPLMLVLGAAVLLVRRAAVPRWTLALLGVCALGTALRGDAGEVTGLDLP
;
A
#
# COMPACT_ATOMS: atom_id res chain seq x y z
N MET A 1 -22.23 49.92 46.30
CA MET A 1 -21.12 49.32 45.53
C MET A 1 -21.47 47.88 45.22
N THR A 2 -22.09 47.63 44.07
CA THR A 2 -22.40 46.29 43.56
C THR A 2 -21.57 46.09 42.30
N ALA A 3 -20.55 45.25 42.39
CA ALA A 3 -19.70 44.92 41.26
C ALA A 3 -20.34 43.77 40.45
N THR A 4 -20.72 44.09 39.22
CA THR A 4 -21.16 43.13 38.21
C THR A 4 -19.97 42.30 37.76
N SER A 5 -19.98 40.99 38.04
CA SER A 5 -19.00 40.04 37.51
C SER A 5 -19.41 39.67 36.08
N THR A 6 -18.69 40.20 35.09
CA THR A 6 -18.76 39.77 33.70
C THR A 6 -18.05 38.43 33.56
N ALA A 7 -18.80 37.37 33.23
CA ALA A 7 -18.25 36.06 32.88
C ALA A 7 -17.53 36.14 31.53
N GLU A 8 -16.29 35.67 31.50
CA GLU A 8 -15.44 35.58 30.30
C GLU A 8 -15.97 34.50 29.34
N PRO A 9 -15.91 34.70 28.00
CA PRO A 9 -16.39 33.69 27.06
C PRO A 9 -15.41 32.50 27.02
N VAL A 10 -15.90 31.31 27.35
CA VAL A 10 -15.17 30.05 27.20
C VAL A 10 -14.83 29.85 25.72
N ALA A 11 -13.55 29.97 25.39
CA ALA A 11 -13.04 29.61 24.08
C ALA A 11 -13.32 28.12 23.78
N PRO A 12 -13.66 27.74 22.53
CA PRO A 12 -13.92 26.35 22.19
C PRO A 12 -12.66 25.52 22.46
N GLY A 13 -12.78 24.62 23.43
CA GLY A 13 -11.75 23.67 23.80
C GLY A 13 -11.33 22.87 22.59
N HIS A 14 -10.05 22.92 22.25
CA HIS A 14 -9.48 21.94 21.34
C HIS A 14 -9.52 20.60 22.08
N HIS A 15 -10.41 19.71 21.67
CA HIS A 15 -10.48 18.35 22.18
C HIS A 15 -9.10 17.68 21.97
N GLN A 16 -8.28 17.66 23.02
CA GLN A 16 -7.03 16.90 23.04
C GLN A 16 -7.36 15.48 23.49
N ASP A 17 -7.86 14.67 22.56
CA ASP A 17 -8.12 13.26 22.80
C ASP A 17 -6.83 12.42 22.69
N ALA A 18 -6.67 11.47 23.62
CA ALA A 18 -5.62 10.45 23.69
C ALA A 18 -5.19 9.95 22.30
N PRO A 19 -3.89 9.70 21.99
CA PRO A 19 -3.31 9.72 20.64
C PRO A 19 -4.30 9.26 19.57
N GLY A 20 -5.09 10.23 19.10
CA GLY A 20 -6.43 9.98 18.57
C GLY A 20 -6.40 9.39 17.18
N ARG A 21 -7.45 8.61 16.89
CA ARG A 21 -7.76 8.23 15.50
C ARG A 21 -7.78 9.50 14.65
N ARG A 22 -7.10 9.44 13.51
CA ARG A 22 -6.92 10.57 12.59
C ARG A 22 -7.94 10.48 11.47
N ASP A 23 -9.03 11.23 11.62
CA ASP A 23 -10.14 11.22 10.67
C ASP A 23 -9.75 11.78 9.29
N ASP A 24 -8.77 12.68 9.24
CA ASP A 24 -8.15 13.19 8.02
C ASP A 24 -7.48 12.08 7.20
N VAL A 25 -6.70 11.23 7.87
CA VAL A 25 -6.01 10.09 7.23
C VAL A 25 -7.02 9.03 6.79
N ASP A 26 -8.06 8.80 7.60
CA ASP A 26 -9.09 7.85 7.24
C ASP A 26 -9.97 8.34 6.08
N LEU A 27 -10.31 9.63 6.04
CA LEU A 27 -10.97 10.24 4.88
C LEU A 27 -10.11 10.09 3.62
N LEU A 28 -8.81 10.35 3.73
CA LEU A 28 -7.89 10.20 2.60
C LEU A 28 -7.85 8.76 2.08
N ARG A 29 -7.88 7.76 2.97
CA ARG A 29 -8.01 6.35 2.57
C ARG A 29 -9.31 6.08 1.83
N VAL A 30 -10.44 6.61 2.31
CA VAL A 30 -11.74 6.43 1.65
C VAL A 30 -11.72 7.04 0.26
N VAL A 31 -11.25 8.29 0.13
CA VAL A 31 -11.15 8.99 -1.16
C VAL A 31 -10.23 8.25 -2.13
N CYS A 32 -9.04 7.85 -1.67
CA CYS A 32 -8.11 7.10 -2.53
C CYS A 32 -8.65 5.73 -2.92
N THR A 33 -9.37 5.04 -2.03
CA THR A 33 -10.01 3.75 -2.35
C THR A 33 -11.08 3.94 -3.43
N ALA A 34 -11.94 4.95 -3.28
CA ALA A 34 -12.95 5.26 -4.29
C ALA A 34 -12.32 5.64 -5.64
N ALA A 35 -11.24 6.43 -5.61
CA ALA A 35 -10.50 6.80 -6.81
C ALA A 35 -9.87 5.58 -7.51
N VAL A 36 -9.29 4.62 -6.77
CA VAL A 36 -8.77 3.37 -7.35
C VAL A 36 -9.87 2.55 -8.02
N VAL A 37 -11.02 2.39 -7.35
CA VAL A 37 -12.17 1.70 -7.94
C VAL A 37 -12.61 2.38 -9.24
N LEU A 38 -12.74 3.71 -9.23
CA LEU A 38 -13.12 4.48 -10.41
C LEU A 38 -12.10 4.33 -11.54
N CYS A 39 -10.79 4.38 -11.23
CA CYS A 39 -9.70 4.15 -12.19
C CYS A 39 -9.84 2.80 -12.90
N HIS A 40 -10.06 1.71 -12.15
CA HIS A 40 -10.21 0.37 -12.72
C HIS A 40 -11.46 0.23 -13.60
N THR A 41 -12.51 0.99 -13.30
CA THR A 41 -13.73 1.00 -14.13
C THR A 41 -13.65 1.98 -15.30
N ALA A 42 -12.63 2.83 -15.40
CA ALA A 42 -12.55 3.89 -16.40
C ALA A 42 -12.54 3.35 -17.84
N ALA A 43 -11.88 2.21 -18.07
CA ALA A 43 -11.87 1.54 -19.38
C ALA A 43 -13.28 1.10 -19.80
N VAL A 44 -14.10 0.64 -18.86
CA VAL A 44 -15.50 0.25 -19.12
C VAL A 44 -16.33 1.43 -19.64
N PHE A 45 -16.09 2.64 -19.13
CA PHE A 45 -16.74 3.85 -19.66
C PHE A 45 -16.32 4.16 -21.09
N VAL A 46 -15.05 3.94 -21.44
CA VAL A 46 -14.56 4.12 -22.81
C VAL A 46 -15.23 3.13 -23.75
N ASP A 47 -15.29 1.85 -23.36
CA ASP A 47 -15.87 0.76 -24.16
C ASP A 47 -17.39 0.93 -24.34
N ALA A 48 -18.07 1.52 -23.34
CA ALA A 48 -19.49 1.87 -23.42
C ALA A 48 -19.79 3.11 -24.29
N GLY A 49 -18.79 3.70 -24.98
CA GLY A 49 -18.95 4.87 -25.84
C GLY A 49 -18.83 6.22 -25.11
N HIS A 50 -18.54 6.23 -23.81
CA HIS A 50 -18.34 7.45 -23.00
C HIS A 50 -16.86 7.80 -22.86
N ARG A 51 -16.15 7.92 -23.99
CA ARG A 51 -14.69 8.11 -24.03
C ARG A 51 -14.19 9.30 -23.20
N SER A 52 -14.85 10.46 -23.28
CA SER A 52 -14.45 11.65 -22.53
C SER A 52 -14.56 11.45 -21.02
N ALA A 53 -15.64 10.81 -20.55
CA ALA A 53 -15.84 10.48 -19.15
C ALA A 53 -14.81 9.46 -18.65
N GLY A 54 -14.52 8.42 -19.44
CA GLY A 54 -13.50 7.43 -19.11
C GLY A 54 -12.10 8.03 -18.99
N VAL A 55 -11.69 8.88 -19.94
CA VAL A 55 -10.39 9.58 -19.88
C VAL A 55 -10.32 10.55 -18.71
N ALA A 56 -11.41 11.27 -18.42
CA ALA A 56 -11.48 12.16 -17.27
C ALA A 56 -11.40 11.40 -15.94
N ALA A 57 -12.11 10.27 -15.82
CA ALA A 57 -12.07 9.40 -14.65
C ALA A 57 -10.66 8.83 -14.41
N ASP A 58 -9.99 8.32 -15.45
CA ASP A 58 -8.61 7.85 -15.37
C ASP A 58 -7.68 8.99 -14.89
N SER A 59 -7.74 10.15 -15.56
CA SER A 59 -6.86 11.28 -15.26
C SER A 59 -7.06 11.82 -13.83
N LEU A 60 -8.30 11.93 -13.37
CA LEU A 60 -8.65 12.47 -12.06
C LEU A 60 -8.25 11.54 -10.91
N THR A 61 -8.08 10.24 -11.18
CA THR A 61 -7.82 9.24 -10.14
C THR A 61 -6.36 8.85 -9.99
N ARG A 62 -5.47 9.34 -10.87
CA ARG A 62 -4.02 9.01 -10.85
C ARG A 62 -3.29 9.39 -9.56
N PHE A 63 -3.83 10.30 -8.76
CA PHE A 63 -3.22 10.71 -7.49
C PHE A 63 -3.32 9.63 -6.40
N ALA A 64 -4.28 8.70 -6.50
CA ALA A 64 -4.66 7.84 -5.39
C ALA A 64 -3.51 6.94 -4.91
N VAL A 65 -2.78 6.32 -5.85
CA VAL A 65 -1.66 5.43 -5.54
C VAL A 65 -0.48 6.16 -4.90
N PRO A 66 0.03 7.28 -5.45
CA PRO A 66 1.05 8.11 -4.78
C PRO A 66 0.67 8.52 -3.37
N VAL A 67 -0.60 8.88 -3.14
CA VAL A 67 -1.08 9.28 -1.81
C VAL A 67 -1.08 8.10 -0.83
N PHE A 68 -1.43 6.89 -1.26
CA PHE A 68 -1.28 5.70 -0.41
C PHE A 68 0.17 5.45 0.00
N PHE A 69 1.13 5.63 -0.91
CA PHE A 69 2.55 5.51 -0.58
C PHE A 69 3.02 6.60 0.39
N ALA A 70 2.54 7.84 0.21
CA ALA A 70 2.83 8.94 1.12
C ALA A 70 2.27 8.64 2.54
N MET A 71 1.05 8.12 2.64
CA MET A 71 0.46 7.69 3.92
C MET A 71 1.27 6.58 4.59
N ALA A 72 1.77 5.60 3.84
CA ALA A 72 2.65 4.56 4.38
C ALA A 72 3.98 5.13 4.89
N GLY A 73 4.61 6.04 4.13
CA GLY A 73 5.81 6.76 4.55
C GLY A 73 5.59 7.55 5.83
N TRP A 74 4.53 8.37 5.87
CA TRP A 74 4.14 9.13 7.05
C TRP A 74 3.86 8.23 8.26
N ALA A 75 3.15 7.12 8.07
CA ALA A 75 2.86 6.17 9.14
C ALA A 75 4.12 5.50 9.69
N ALA A 76 5.07 5.15 8.82
CA ALA A 76 6.33 4.52 9.18
C ALA A 76 7.30 5.49 9.88
N LEU A 77 7.33 6.75 9.46
CA LEU A 77 8.31 7.74 9.94
C LEU A 77 7.81 8.53 11.15
N VAL A 78 6.53 8.91 11.17
CA VAL A 78 5.99 9.91 12.11
C VAL A 78 4.90 9.32 13.00
N ALA A 79 3.84 8.77 12.40
CA ALA A 79 2.61 8.45 13.14
C ALA A 79 2.76 7.26 14.08
N SER A 80 3.42 6.21 13.61
CA SER A 80 3.61 4.98 14.38
C SER A 80 4.95 4.34 14.00
N PRO A 81 6.07 4.99 14.39
CA PRO A 81 7.39 4.53 14.04
C PRO A 81 7.63 3.13 14.58
N VAL A 82 8.23 2.29 13.74
CA VAL A 82 8.55 0.91 14.06
C VAL A 82 9.56 0.90 15.21
N ARG A 83 9.27 0.14 16.26
CA ARG A 83 10.13 0.00 17.45
C ARG A 83 11.02 -1.25 17.42
N GLY A 84 10.75 -2.18 16.51
CA GLY A 84 11.58 -3.37 16.32
C GLY A 84 11.15 -4.20 15.12
N GLU A 85 12.05 -5.08 14.67
CA GLU A 85 11.85 -5.93 13.49
C GLU A 85 10.58 -6.79 13.58
N ARG A 86 10.29 -7.39 14.74
CA ARG A 86 9.07 -8.19 14.92
C ARG A 86 7.78 -7.38 14.74
N GLN A 87 7.79 -6.08 15.03
CA GLN A 87 6.63 -5.22 14.78
C GLN A 87 6.43 -4.98 13.28
N LEU A 88 7.53 -4.74 12.55
CA LEU A 88 7.51 -4.57 11.10
C LEU A 88 7.02 -5.83 10.39
N LEU A 89 7.58 -6.99 10.72
CA LEU A 89 7.19 -8.27 10.13
C LEU A 89 5.72 -8.61 10.39
N ARG A 90 5.17 -8.24 11.56
CA ARG A 90 3.73 -8.38 11.85
C ARG A 90 2.83 -7.46 11.02
N ARG A 91 3.32 -6.27 10.64
CA ARG A 91 2.59 -5.38 9.72
C ARG A 91 2.55 -5.96 8.31
N VAL A 92 3.70 -6.49 7.86
CA VAL A 92 3.83 -7.15 6.55
C VAL A 92 2.98 -8.42 6.48
N ASP A 93 3.05 -9.29 7.48
CA ASP A 93 2.27 -10.55 7.55
C ASP A 93 0.77 -10.31 7.47
N ARG A 94 0.26 -9.22 8.05
CA ARG A 94 -1.16 -8.85 7.96
C ARG A 94 -1.64 -8.58 6.53
N ILE A 95 -0.74 -8.19 5.64
CA ILE A 95 -1.03 -7.91 4.23
C ILE A 95 -0.75 -9.14 3.37
N VAL A 96 0.37 -9.81 3.61
CA VAL A 96 0.79 -10.99 2.85
C VAL A 96 -0.13 -12.19 3.11
N ARG A 97 -0.64 -12.35 4.34
CA ARG A 97 -1.49 -13.51 4.67
C ARG A 97 -2.84 -13.50 3.94
N PRO A 98 -3.64 -12.42 3.93
CA PRO A 98 -4.84 -12.35 3.10
C PRO A 98 -4.55 -12.56 1.61
N LEU A 99 -3.44 -12.00 1.12
CA LEU A 99 -2.99 -12.20 -0.26
C LEU A 99 -2.74 -13.68 -0.57
N ALA A 100 -1.95 -14.35 0.27
CA ALA A 100 -1.63 -15.76 0.10
C ALA A 100 -2.90 -16.64 0.13
N VAL A 101 -3.82 -16.37 1.06
CA VAL A 101 -5.11 -17.07 1.13
C VAL A 101 -5.89 -16.86 -0.18
N TRP A 102 -5.99 -15.61 -0.65
CA TRP A 102 -6.71 -15.31 -1.89
C TRP A 102 -6.07 -15.98 -3.11
N THR A 103 -4.75 -15.96 -3.22
CA THR A 103 -4.03 -16.64 -4.31
C THR A 103 -4.31 -18.14 -4.33
N VAL A 104 -4.30 -18.80 -3.16
CA VAL A 104 -4.63 -20.24 -3.06
C VAL A 104 -6.07 -20.51 -3.50
N LEU A 105 -7.02 -19.70 -3.04
CA LEU A 105 -8.43 -19.83 -3.44
C LEU A 105 -8.61 -19.64 -4.95
N TYR A 106 -7.96 -18.63 -5.53
CA TYR A 106 -8.04 -18.35 -6.96
C TYR A 106 -7.45 -19.47 -7.81
N VAL A 107 -6.26 -19.98 -7.46
CA VAL A 107 -5.62 -21.10 -8.17
C VAL A 107 -6.47 -22.36 -8.05
N GLY A 108 -7.02 -22.63 -6.86
CA GLY A 108 -7.94 -23.75 -6.65
C GLY A 108 -9.20 -23.65 -7.51
N TRP A 109 -9.75 -22.44 -7.66
CA TRP A 109 -10.91 -22.19 -8.53
C TRP A 109 -10.59 -22.35 -10.02
N ARG A 110 -9.40 -21.97 -10.46
CA ARG A 110 -8.97 -22.01 -11.88
C ARG A 110 -8.58 -23.40 -12.40
N GLY A 111 -8.51 -24.43 -11.55
CA GLY A 111 -8.44 -25.83 -11.99
C GLY A 111 -7.10 -26.54 -11.93
N GLY A 112 -6.09 -26.05 -11.19
CA GLY A 112 -4.89 -26.86 -10.88
C GLY A 112 -3.57 -26.10 -10.78
N ALA A 113 -2.60 -26.73 -10.11
CA ALA A 113 -1.34 -26.14 -9.63
C ALA A 113 -0.28 -25.85 -10.71
N GLU A 114 -0.54 -26.17 -11.98
CA GLU A 114 0.43 -25.98 -13.07
C GLU A 114 0.72 -24.49 -13.32
N ASP A 115 -0.26 -23.63 -13.03
CA ASP A 115 -0.13 -22.15 -13.05
C ASP A 115 0.14 -21.55 -11.65
N ALA A 116 0.31 -22.35 -10.60
CA ALA A 116 0.43 -21.83 -9.23
C ALA A 116 1.69 -20.99 -9.03
N LEU A 117 2.81 -21.43 -9.61
CA LEU A 117 4.08 -20.70 -9.59
C LEU A 117 3.95 -19.39 -10.38
N GLY A 118 3.30 -19.41 -11.55
CA GLY A 118 3.01 -18.20 -12.33
C GLY A 118 2.09 -17.22 -11.60
N ALA A 119 1.04 -17.71 -10.93
CA ALA A 119 0.10 -16.88 -10.17
C ALA A 119 0.76 -16.20 -8.95
N VAL A 120 1.73 -16.87 -8.33
CA VAL A 120 2.52 -16.32 -7.21
C VAL A 120 3.63 -15.38 -7.70
N LEU A 121 4.23 -15.67 -8.86
CA LEU A 121 5.32 -14.86 -9.45
C LEU A 121 4.83 -13.66 -10.26
N GLY A 122 3.53 -13.60 -10.54
CA GLY A 122 2.87 -12.45 -11.14
C GLY A 122 2.59 -12.57 -12.64
N SER A 123 2.56 -13.78 -13.21
CA SER A 123 2.38 -14.04 -14.64
C SER A 123 0.95 -14.39 -15.06
N VAL A 124 -0.03 -14.23 -14.16
CA VAL A 124 -1.46 -14.52 -14.44
C VAL A 124 -2.27 -13.25 -14.25
N GLU A 125 -3.29 -13.02 -15.08
CA GLU A 125 -4.17 -11.82 -15.12
C GLU A 125 -4.53 -11.13 -13.78
N PRO A 126 -4.76 -11.83 -12.64
CA PRO A 126 -4.98 -11.18 -11.34
C PRO A 126 -3.75 -10.43 -10.80
N ALA A 127 -2.55 -10.83 -11.20
CA ALA A 127 -1.29 -10.25 -10.76
C ALA A 127 -1.12 -8.78 -11.18
N PHE A 128 -1.73 -8.39 -12.30
CA PHE A 128 -1.65 -7.02 -12.79
C PHE A 128 -2.38 -6.03 -11.86
N HIS A 129 -3.48 -6.44 -11.25
CA HIS A 129 -4.21 -5.60 -10.28
C HIS A 129 -3.55 -5.60 -8.90
N LEU A 130 -2.81 -6.65 -8.56
CA LEU A 130 -2.06 -6.79 -7.31
C LEU A 130 -0.69 -6.08 -7.34
N TRP A 131 -0.35 -5.40 -8.43
CA TRP A 131 0.92 -4.69 -8.60
C TRP A 131 1.23 -3.74 -7.44
N TYR A 132 0.19 -3.08 -6.92
CA TYR A 132 0.31 -2.17 -5.79
C TYR A 132 0.92 -2.87 -4.58
N LEU A 133 0.54 -4.12 -4.28
CA LEU A 133 1.08 -4.88 -3.15
C LEU A 133 2.54 -5.26 -3.37
N TYR A 134 2.93 -5.59 -4.60
CA TYR A 134 4.32 -5.89 -4.94
C TYR A 134 5.25 -4.70 -4.74
N VAL A 135 4.75 -3.47 -4.88
CA VAL A 135 5.52 -2.26 -4.56
C VAL A 135 5.41 -1.89 -3.09
N TYR A 136 4.21 -2.01 -2.52
CA TYR A 136 3.92 -1.59 -1.16
C TYR A 136 4.69 -2.37 -0.09
N VAL A 137 4.84 -3.69 -0.26
CA VAL A 137 5.54 -4.54 0.72
C VAL A 137 7.04 -4.21 0.79
N PRO A 138 7.81 -4.19 -0.32
CA PRO A 138 9.19 -3.72 -0.31
C PRO A 138 9.33 -2.30 0.21
N LEU A 139 8.44 -1.38 -0.20
CA LEU A 139 8.45 0.00 0.28
C LEU A 139 8.34 0.07 1.82
N MET A 140 7.40 -0.67 2.41
CA MET A 140 7.28 -0.75 3.87
C MET A 140 8.52 -1.37 4.53
N LEU A 141 9.12 -2.40 3.92
CA LEU A 141 10.34 -3.02 4.44
C LEU A 141 11.53 -2.03 4.40
N VAL A 142 11.71 -1.28 3.31
CA VAL A 142 12.75 -0.24 3.18
C VAL A 142 12.55 0.84 4.22
N LEU A 143 11.35 1.42 4.29
CA LEU A 143 11.03 2.49 5.26
C LEU A 143 11.22 2.02 6.71
N GLY A 144 10.73 0.82 7.02
CA GLY A 144 10.87 0.23 8.35
C GLY A 144 12.33 -0.06 8.72
N ALA A 145 13.11 -0.61 7.79
CA ALA A 145 14.54 -0.86 8.00
C ALA A 145 15.31 0.45 8.19
N ALA A 146 15.04 1.47 7.37
CA ALA A 146 15.65 2.79 7.49
C ALA A 146 15.38 3.40 8.87
N VAL A 147 14.13 3.34 9.36
CA VAL A 147 13.78 3.82 10.71
C VAL A 147 14.55 3.08 11.80
N LEU A 148 14.65 1.75 11.73
CA LEU A 148 15.35 0.95 12.73
C LEU A 148 16.86 1.22 12.76
N LEU A 149 17.47 1.38 11.58
CA LEU A 149 18.90 1.67 11.43
C LEU A 149 19.24 3.10 11.85
N VAL A 150 18.51 4.10 11.36
CA VAL A 150 18.76 5.53 11.68
C VAL A 150 18.57 5.80 13.17
N ARG A 151 17.55 5.18 13.78
CA ARG A 151 17.30 5.33 15.23
C ARG A 151 18.19 4.42 16.08
N ARG A 152 19.12 3.67 15.47
CA ARG A 152 19.99 2.67 16.11
C ARG A 152 19.24 1.70 17.02
N ALA A 153 18.00 1.37 16.66
CA ALA A 153 17.12 0.56 17.48
C ALA A 153 17.41 -0.94 17.34
N ALA A 154 17.72 -1.40 16.12
CA ALA A 154 18.11 -2.77 15.81
C ALA A 154 18.74 -2.86 14.42
N VAL A 155 19.51 -3.91 14.16
CA VAL A 155 19.87 -4.33 12.80
C VAL A 155 18.84 -5.36 12.34
N PRO A 156 17.91 -5.01 11.44
CA PRO A 156 16.79 -5.87 11.10
C PRO A 156 17.21 -6.88 10.03
N ARG A 157 17.96 -7.91 10.44
CA ARG A 157 18.58 -8.91 9.55
C ARG A 157 17.58 -9.65 8.65
N TRP A 158 16.39 -9.98 9.16
CA TRP A 158 15.36 -10.65 8.37
C TRP A 158 14.69 -9.69 7.39
N THR A 159 14.51 -8.45 7.81
CA THR A 159 13.98 -7.38 6.94
C THR A 159 14.95 -7.11 5.78
N LEU A 160 16.25 -7.03 6.07
CA LEU A 160 17.30 -6.89 5.06
C LEU A 160 17.39 -8.11 4.15
N ALA A 161 17.25 -9.33 4.70
CA ALA A 161 17.22 -10.55 3.90
C ALA A 161 16.00 -10.56 2.96
N LEU A 162 14.81 -10.20 3.45
CA LEU A 162 13.60 -10.08 2.62
C LEU A 162 13.76 -9.03 1.52
N LEU A 163 14.36 -7.87 1.84
CA LEU A 163 14.68 -6.85 0.84
C LEU A 163 15.65 -7.37 -0.22
N GLY A 164 16.68 -8.12 0.19
CA GLY A 164 17.61 -8.78 -0.72
C GLY A 164 16.89 -9.77 -1.64
N VAL A 165 15.97 -10.58 -1.11
CA VAL A 165 15.15 -11.50 -1.91
C VAL A 165 14.24 -10.74 -2.89
N CYS A 166 13.59 -9.64 -2.46
CA CYS A 166 12.78 -8.81 -3.35
C CYS A 166 13.62 -8.23 -4.50
N ALA A 167 14.79 -7.66 -4.19
CA ALA A 167 15.67 -7.05 -5.17
C ALA A 167 16.27 -8.09 -6.14
N LEU A 168 16.68 -9.24 -5.62
CA LEU A 168 17.16 -10.35 -6.43
C LEU A 168 16.06 -10.91 -7.33
N GLY A 169 14.84 -11.05 -6.81
CA GLY A 169 13.68 -11.49 -7.57
C GLY A 169 13.31 -10.54 -8.72
N THR A 170 13.54 -9.23 -8.57
CA THR A 170 13.37 -8.25 -9.66
C THR A 170 14.51 -8.33 -10.69
N ALA A 171 15.75 -8.47 -10.23
CA ALA A 171 16.92 -8.56 -11.11
C ALA A 171 16.87 -9.82 -11.99
N LEU A 172 16.59 -10.98 -11.39
CA LEU A 172 16.47 -12.25 -12.12
C LEU A 172 15.35 -12.23 -13.16
N ARG A 173 14.29 -11.44 -12.93
CA ARG A 173 13.17 -11.31 -13.88
C ARG A 173 13.55 -10.42 -15.07
N GLY A 174 14.35 -9.38 -14.85
CA GLY A 174 14.92 -8.55 -15.90
C GLY A 174 15.92 -9.32 -16.76
N ASP A 175 16.85 -10.03 -16.11
CA ASP A 175 17.90 -10.80 -16.77
C ASP A 175 17.35 -12.02 -17.52
N ALA A 176 16.28 -12.67 -17.01
CA ALA A 176 15.62 -13.76 -17.71
C ALA A 176 15.00 -13.30 -19.04
N GLY A 177 14.50 -12.06 -19.12
CA GLY A 177 14.00 -11.46 -20.36
C GLY A 177 15.11 -11.20 -21.38
N GLU A 178 16.30 -10.82 -20.92
CA GLU A 178 17.46 -10.54 -21.77
C GLU A 178 18.15 -11.82 -22.29
N VAL A 179 18.19 -12.88 -21.48
CA VAL A 179 18.90 -14.14 -21.80
C VAL A 179 18.05 -15.13 -22.61
N THR A 180 16.72 -15.10 -22.49
CA THR A 180 15.86 -16.08 -23.20
C THR A 180 15.42 -15.64 -24.59
N GLY A 181 15.61 -14.37 -24.97
CA GLY A 181 15.21 -13.86 -26.29
C GLY A 181 13.72 -14.03 -26.62
N LEU A 182 12.92 -14.39 -25.63
CA LEU A 182 11.48 -14.54 -25.71
C LEU A 182 10.88 -13.32 -25.04
N ASP A 183 10.20 -12.50 -25.84
CA ASP A 183 9.26 -11.49 -25.34
C ASP A 183 8.18 -12.24 -24.55
N LEU A 184 8.43 -12.44 -23.26
CA LEU A 184 7.40 -12.86 -22.32
C LEU A 184 6.48 -11.65 -22.11
N PRO A 185 5.14 -11.83 -22.24
CA PRO A 185 4.17 -10.74 -22.16
C PRO A 185 4.16 -10.05 -20.79
#